data_AF-X1ILB7-F1
#
_entry.id   AF-X1ILB7-F1
#
_cell.length_a   1.000
_cell.length_b   1.000
_cell.length_c   1.000
_cell.angle_alpha   90.00
_cell.angle_beta   90.00
_cell.angle_gamma   90.00
#
_symmetry.space_group_name_H-M   'P 1'
#
loop_
_entity.id
_entity.type
_entity.pdbx_description
1 polymer ?
#
loop_
_entity_poly.entity_id
_entity_poly.type
_entity_poly.pdbx_seq_one_letter_code
_entity_poly.pdbx_strand_id
1 'polypeptide(L)' 'MDKSDERRSEQRLRYYWPVWFAEDLNDALSQGQMLDISSRAAAFTCRADDTCPYLGQEITARFS' A
#
# COMPACT_ATOMS: atom_id res chain seq x y z
N MET A 1 -32.18 1.01 7.02
CA MET A 1 -30.86 0.68 7.59
C MET A 1 -29.96 0.36 6.41
N ASP A 2 -29.13 1.33 6.04
CA ASP A 2 -28.25 1.26 4.88
C ASP A 2 -27.17 0.21 5.16
N LYS A 3 -27.32 -0.99 4.60
CA LYS A 3 -26.27 -2.00 4.67
C LYS A 3 -25.29 -1.61 3.58
N SER A 4 -24.24 -0.88 3.96
CA SER A 4 -23.09 -0.72 3.06
C SER A 4 -22.65 -2.10 2.60
N ASP A 5 -22.49 -2.32 1.29
CA ASP A 5 -21.95 -3.54 0.67
C ASP A 5 -20.45 -3.74 1.00
N GLU A 6 -20.06 -3.44 2.23
CA GLU A 6 -18.70 -3.51 2.72
C GLU A 6 -18.35 -4.98 2.96
N ARG A 7 -17.40 -5.47 2.16
CA ARG A 7 -16.89 -6.83 2.21
C ARG A 7 -15.65 -6.97 3.09
N ARG A 8 -15.02 -5.85 3.49
CA ARG A 8 -13.82 -5.85 4.33
C ARG A 8 -14.20 -6.24 5.76
N SER A 9 -13.37 -7.09 6.37
CA SER A 9 -13.55 -7.54 7.75
C SER A 9 -13.26 -6.45 8.80
N GLU A 10 -12.63 -5.36 8.39
CA GLU A 10 -12.29 -4.23 9.26
C GLU A 10 -12.35 -2.90 8.48
N GLN A 11 -12.62 -1.83 9.21
CA GLN A 11 -12.47 -0.48 8.67
C GLN A 11 -10.99 -0.15 8.49
N ARG A 12 -10.69 0.68 7.49
CA ARG A 12 -9.32 1.13 7.22
C ARG A 12 -9.15 2.59 7.62
N LEU A 13 -8.02 2.90 8.22
CA LEU A 13 -7.62 4.26 8.54
C LEU A 13 -7.05 4.93 7.29
N ARG A 14 -7.50 6.15 6.97
CA ARG A 14 -6.99 6.92 5.84
C ARG A 14 -5.87 7.84 6.31
N TYR A 15 -4.66 7.62 5.79
CA TYR A 15 -3.48 8.44 6.04
C TYR A 15 -2.81 8.79 4.73
N TYR A 16 -2.25 10.00 4.64
CA TYR A 16 -1.57 10.50 3.45
C TYR A 16 -0.07 10.71 3.73
N TRP A 17 0.61 9.67 4.23
CA TRP A 17 2.07 9.67 4.42
C TRP A 17 2.81 9.00 3.25
N PRO A 18 4.05 9.39 2.97
CA PRO A 18 4.84 8.74 1.93
C PRO A 18 5.12 7.28 2.32
N VAL A 19 5.17 6.42 1.30
CA VAL A 19 5.53 5.01 1.43
C VAL A 19 6.75 4.75 0.55
N TRP A 20 7.76 4.14 1.12
CA TRP A 20 8.93 3.67 0.35
C TRP A 20 8.81 2.16 0.19
N PHE A 21 9.00 1.65 -1.02
CA PHE A 21 8.87 0.22 -1.27
C PHE A 21 9.88 -0.29 -2.29
N ALA A 22 10.28 -1.54 -2.13
CA ALA A 22 11.12 -2.30 -3.04
C ALA A 22 10.96 -3.81 -2.75
N GLU A 23 11.46 -4.67 -3.63
CA GLU A 23 11.57 -6.11 -3.34
C GLU A 23 12.61 -6.35 -2.24
N ASP A 24 13.79 -5.76 -2.37
CA ASP A 24 14.83 -5.68 -1.34
C ASP A 24 15.04 -4.22 -0.89
N LEU A 25 15.09 -3.98 0.43
CA LEU A 25 15.35 -2.65 1.00
C LEU A 25 16.79 -2.15 0.77
N ASN A 26 17.69 -3.02 0.33
CA ASN A 26 19.05 -2.66 -0.07
C ASN A 26 19.11 -2.06 -1.49
N ASP A 27 18.04 -2.20 -2.28
CA ASP A 27 17.92 -1.66 -3.62
C ASP A 27 17.38 -0.22 -3.63
N ALA A 28 17.29 0.36 -4.84
CA ALA A 28 16.68 1.65 -5.05
C ALA A 28 15.20 1.63 -4.64
N LEU A 29 14.86 2.39 -3.60
CA LEU A 29 13.49 2.51 -3.10
C LEU A 29 12.65 3.34 -4.07
N SER A 30 11.47 2.81 -4.39
CA SER A 30 10.42 3.54 -5.08
C SER A 30 9.53 4.26 -4.07
N GLN A 31 8.99 5.41 -4.48
CA GLN A 31 8.13 6.23 -3.64
C GLN A 31 6.67 6.15 -4.09
N GLY A 32 5.80 5.90 -3.11
CA GLY A 32 4.35 5.93 -3.22
C GLY A 32 3.70 6.82 -2.17
N GLN A 33 2.37 6.90 -2.23
CA GLN A 33 1.54 7.66 -1.30
C GLN A 33 0.54 6.71 -0.63
N MET A 34 0.54 6.64 0.71
CA MET A 34 -0.47 5.89 1.46
C MET A 34 -1.86 6.45 1.16
N LEU A 35 -2.84 5.55 1.00
CA LEU A 35 -4.26 5.87 0.83
C LEU A 35 -5.07 5.36 2.04
N ASP A 36 -4.86 4.09 2.40
CA ASP A 36 -5.48 3.50 3.58
C ASP A 36 -4.64 2.36 4.17
N ILE A 37 -4.78 2.12 5.48
CA ILE A 37 -4.11 1.06 6.20
C ILE A 37 -5.06 0.36 7.17
N SER A 38 -4.82 -0.92 7.38
CA SER A 38 -5.53 -1.80 8.28
C SER A 38 -4.55 -2.70 9.02
N SER A 39 -5.02 -3.54 9.93
CA SER A 39 -4.12 -4.44 10.68
C SER A 39 -3.42 -5.49 9.79
N ARG A 40 -3.96 -5.74 8.58
CA ARG A 40 -3.48 -6.80 7.67
C ARG A 40 -3.12 -6.34 6.26
N ALA A 41 -3.43 -5.10 5.91
CA ALA A 41 -3.22 -4.62 4.55
C ALA A 41 -3.01 -3.10 4.52
N ALA A 42 -2.29 -2.65 3.49
CA ALA A 42 -2.18 -1.25 3.12
C ALA A 42 -2.53 -1.08 1.64
N ALA A 43 -3.06 0.08 1.29
CA ALA A 43 -3.20 0.53 -0.08
C ALA A 43 -2.41 1.82 -0.26
N PHE A 44 -1.56 1.86 -1.28
CA PHE A 44 -0.75 3.02 -1.64
C PHE A 44 -0.59 3.12 -3.15
N THR A 45 -0.17 4.27 -3.64
CA THR A 45 0.08 4.48 -5.08
C THR A 45 1.47 4.01 -5.50
N CYS A 46 1.58 3.43 -6.69
CA CYS A 46 2.86 3.29 -7.40
C CYS A 46 2.88 4.25 -8.60
N ARG A 47 4.07 4.59 -9.10
CA ARG A 47 4.20 5.23 -10.42
C ARG A 47 4.03 4.15 -11.48
N ALA A 48 3.41 4.47 -12.61
CA ALA A 48 3.24 3.53 -13.72
C ALA A 48 4.53 3.45 -14.57
N ASP A 49 5.60 2.95 -13.95
CA ASP A 49 6.91 2.69 -14.55
C ASP A 49 7.39 1.27 -14.17
N ASP A 50 8.62 0.93 -14.55
CA ASP A 50 9.20 -0.40 -14.32
C ASP A 50 9.40 -0.75 -12.84
N THR A 51 9.15 0.19 -11.92
CA THR A 51 9.25 -0.07 -10.48
C THR A 51 7.90 -0.34 -9.82
N CYS A 52 6.78 -0.24 -10.56
CA CYS A 52 5.48 -0.64 -10.01
C CYS A 52 5.42 -2.16 -9.79
N PRO A 53 5.03 -2.64 -8.61
CA PRO A 53 4.94 -4.07 -8.34
C PRO A 53 3.85 -4.74 -9.18
N TYR A 54 4.08 -5.99 -9.57
CA TYR A 54 3.06 -6.82 -10.22
C TYR A 54 2.26 -7.65 -9.19
N LEU A 55 1.12 -8.19 -9.64
CA LEU A 55 0.25 -8.99 -8.77
C LEU A 55 0.97 -10.24 -8.26
N GLY A 56 0.97 -10.42 -6.93
CA GLY A 56 1.61 -11.56 -6.27
C GLY A 56 3.10 -11.38 -5.98
N GLN A 57 3.70 -10.25 -6.38
CA GLN A 57 5.07 -9.92 -5.99
C GLN A 57 5.15 -9.65 -4.49
N GLU A 58 6.15 -10.24 -3.84
CA GLU A 58 6.49 -9.90 -2.47
C GLU A 58 7.30 -8.60 -2.46
N ILE A 59 6.91 -7.65 -1.61
CA ILE A 59 7.60 -6.38 -1.45
C ILE A 59 7.75 -6.05 0.02
N THR A 60 8.80 -5.30 0.34
CA THR A 60 8.94 -4.65 1.64
C THR A 60 8.57 -3.19 1.52
N ALA A 61 7.61 -2.76 2.35
CA ALA A 61 7.18 -1.36 2.45
C ALA A 61 7.65 -0.75 3.77
N ARG A 62 8.19 0.47 3.70
CA ARG A 62 8.59 1.29 4.84
C ARG A 62 7.70 2.53 4.92
N PHE A 63 7.09 2.73 6.08
CA PHE A 63 6.25 3.89 6.42
C PHE A 63 7.09 4.86 7.26
N SER A 64 7.23 6.11 6.84
CA SER A 64 8.03 7.15 7.52
C SER A 64 7.45 8.55 7.32
#